data_AF-A0A3M2AN39-F1
#
_entry.id   AF-A0A3M2AN39-F1
#
_cell.length_a   1.000
_cell.length_b   1.000
_cell.length_c   1.000
_cell.angle_alpha   90.00
_cell.angle_beta   90.00
_cell.angle_gamma   90.00
#
_symmetry.space_group_name_H-M   'P 1'
#
loop_
_entity.id
_entity.type
_entity.pdbx_description
1 polymer ?
#
loop_
_entity_poly.entity_id
_entity_poly.type
_entity_poly.pdbx_seq_one_letter_code
_entity_poly.pdbx_strand_id
1 'polypeptide(L)'
;MNGEAWRDLGREVGGAWWFLEKLADDARPIQDLARLASGRDPVALLARRLLALEEGGPAAEALIERAAARLRALADRAEPWGRLPEEDRAFDPVVLLRRAGLRVLDEILARQQEEVER
;
A
#
# COMPACT_ATOMS: atom_id res chain seq x y z
N MET A 1 0.27 16.28 -22.20
CA MET A 1 0.27 16.04 -20.74
C MET A 1 0.96 17.23 -20.09
N ASN A 2 0.24 17.98 -19.26
CA ASN A 2 0.63 19.32 -18.80
C ASN A 2 1.84 19.28 -17.85
N GLY A 3 2.89 20.01 -18.19
CA GLY A 3 4.16 20.11 -17.44
C GLY A 3 4.14 21.10 -16.26
N GLU A 4 2.97 21.39 -15.70
CA GLU A 4 2.82 22.41 -14.63
C GLU A 4 2.99 21.86 -13.21
N ALA A 5 2.86 20.56 -12.98
CA ALA A 5 2.88 19.97 -11.64
C ALA A 5 4.29 19.88 -10.98
N TRP A 6 5.36 20.17 -11.72
CA TRP A 6 6.74 19.96 -11.26
C TRP A 6 7.42 21.21 -10.69
N ARG A 7 6.83 22.40 -10.88
CA ARG A 7 7.49 23.66 -10.48
C ARG A 7 7.60 23.82 -8.96
N ASP A 8 6.72 23.20 -8.19
CA ASP A 8 6.69 23.32 -6.73
C ASP A 8 7.66 22.36 -6.00
N LEU A 9 8.35 21.48 -6.74
CA LEU A 9 9.26 20.47 -6.20
C LEU A 9 10.75 20.76 -6.46
N GLY A 10 11.05 21.90 -7.09
CA GLY A 10 12.40 22.33 -7.39
C GLY A 10 12.69 23.74 -6.87
N ARG A 11 13.96 24.04 -6.59
CA ARG A 11 14.42 25.39 -6.27
C ARG A 11 15.78 25.67 -6.88
N GLU A 12 16.02 26.93 -7.21
CA GLU A 12 17.33 27.40 -7.64
C GLU A 12 18.20 27.70 -6.41
N VAL A 13 19.42 27.16 -6.37
CA VAL A 13 20.42 27.43 -5.31
C VAL A 13 21.76 27.70 -5.98
N GLY A 14 22.25 28.94 -5.88
CA GLY A 14 23.56 29.33 -6.41
C GLY A 14 23.69 29.21 -7.94
N GLY A 15 22.59 29.44 -8.69
CA GLY A 15 22.57 29.34 -10.16
C GLY A 15 22.41 27.92 -10.71
N ALA A 16 22.22 26.92 -9.84
CA ALA A 16 21.90 25.55 -10.23
C ALA A 16 20.46 25.19 -9.81
N TRP A 17 19.76 24.46 -10.68
CA TRP A 17 18.40 23.96 -10.41
C TRP A 17 18.46 22.64 -9.66
N TRP A 18 17.83 22.57 -8.49
CA TRP A 18 17.75 21.36 -7.66
C TRP A 18 16.31 20.88 -7.58
N PHE A 19 16.09 19.57 -7.62
CA PHE A 19 14.77 18.96 -7.41
C PHE A 19 14.91 17.71 -6.53
N LEU A 20 13.83 17.35 -5.84
CA LEU A 20 13.73 16.10 -5.09
C LEU A 20 13.39 14.96 -6.06
N GLU A 21 14.36 14.10 -6.33
CA GLU A 21 14.19 12.93 -7.19
C GLU A 21 13.37 11.82 -6.51
N LYS A 22 13.63 11.58 -5.22
CA LYS A 22 12.95 10.52 -4.45
C LYS A 22 12.88 10.91 -2.98
N LEU A 23 11.67 10.85 -2.42
CA LEU A 23 11.45 10.87 -0.98
C LEU A 23 10.96 9.48 -0.57
N ALA A 24 11.72 8.80 0.29
CA ALA A 24 11.30 7.54 0.90
C ALA A 24 11.00 7.82 2.38
N ASP A 25 9.80 7.45 2.82
CA ASP A 25 9.41 7.50 4.23
C ASP A 25 9.60 6.11 4.83
N ASP A 26 10.64 5.98 5.67
CA ASP A 26 10.95 4.77 6.44
C ASP A 26 10.22 4.73 7.79
N ALA A 27 9.24 5.63 8.03
CA ALA A 27 8.42 5.57 9.23
C ALA A 27 7.77 4.19 9.34
N ARG A 28 8.12 3.46 10.40
CA ARG A 28 7.42 2.23 10.75
C ARG A 28 6.05 2.62 11.28
N PRO A 29 4.97 1.93 10.88
CA PRO A 29 3.66 2.17 11.47
C PRO A 29 3.77 2.06 13.00
N ILE A 30 3.10 2.96 13.72
CA ILE A 30 3.02 2.96 15.20
C ILE A 30 2.45 1.63 15.74
N GLN A 31 1.81 0.85 14.87
CA GLN A 31 1.15 -0.40 15.19
C GLN A 31 2.15 -1.57 15.25
N ASP A 32 2.24 -2.19 16.42
CA ASP A 32 2.95 -3.44 16.62
C ASP A 32 2.18 -4.60 15.95
N LEU A 33 2.49 -4.86 14.67
CA LEU A 33 1.89 -5.93 13.88
C LEU A 33 2.14 -7.30 14.51
N ALA A 34 3.29 -7.52 15.15
CA ALA A 34 3.61 -8.78 15.82
C ALA A 34 2.68 -9.02 17.00
N ARG A 35 2.40 -7.98 17.79
CA ARG A 35 1.41 -8.04 18.87
C ARG A 35 0.00 -8.26 18.35
N LEU A 36 -0.42 -7.55 17.29
CA LEU A 36 -1.75 -7.72 16.72
C LEU A 36 -1.94 -9.13 16.13
N ALA A 37 -0.90 -9.69 15.52
CA ALA A 37 -0.90 -11.00 14.90
C ALA A 37 -1.13 -12.18 15.87
N SER A 38 -0.97 -11.98 17.18
CA SER A 38 -1.18 -13.05 18.18
C SER A 38 -2.67 -13.37 18.42
N GLY A 39 -3.58 -12.50 17.98
CA GLY A 39 -5.02 -12.70 18.13
C GLY A 39 -5.62 -13.76 17.20
N ARG A 40 -6.94 -13.95 17.34
CA ARG A 40 -7.75 -14.85 16.50
C ARG A 40 -8.86 -14.12 15.75
N ASP A 41 -8.90 -12.81 15.86
CA ASP A 41 -9.88 -11.95 15.19
C ASP A 41 -9.43 -11.59 13.76
N PRO A 42 -10.29 -10.93 12.96
CA PRO A 42 -9.93 -10.47 11.63
C PRO A 42 -8.72 -9.52 11.60
N VAL A 43 -8.51 -8.73 12.66
CA VAL A 43 -7.36 -7.82 12.83
C VAL A 43 -6.06 -8.61 12.86
N ALA A 44 -5.99 -9.66 13.68
CA ALA A 44 -4.83 -10.54 13.78
C ALA A 44 -4.53 -11.26 12.47
N LEU A 45 -5.56 -11.67 11.73
CA LEU A 45 -5.39 -12.29 10.42
C LEU A 45 -4.81 -11.29 9.40
N LEU A 46 -5.26 -10.04 9.41
CA LEU A 46 -4.72 -8.98 8.55
C LEU A 46 -3.26 -8.66 8.93
N ALA A 47 -2.96 -8.53 10.22
CA ALA A 47 -1.60 -8.29 10.71
C ALA A 47 -0.63 -9.40 10.29
N ARG A 48 -1.02 -10.68 10.39
CA ARG A 48 -0.22 -11.82 9.89
C ARG A 48 0.07 -11.73 8.39
N ARG A 49 -0.90 -11.29 7.59
CA ARG A 49 -0.71 -11.13 6.14
C ARG A 49 0.24 -9.97 5.82
N LEU A 50 0.16 -8.88 6.59
CA LEU A 50 1.07 -7.75 6.45
C LEU A 50 2.52 -8.14 6.81
N LEU A 51 2.70 -8.89 7.90
CA LEU A 51 4.01 -9.45 8.27
C LEU A 51 4.56 -10.39 7.19
N ALA A 52 3.72 -11.27 6.66
CA ALA A 52 4.13 -12.15 5.56
C ALA A 52 4.60 -11.37 4.33
N LEU A 53 3.97 -10.22 4.01
CA LEU A 53 4.41 -9.33 2.93
C LEU A 53 5.75 -8.65 3.24
N GLU A 54 6.04 -8.33 4.52
CA GLU A 54 7.31 -7.74 4.96
C GLU A 54 8.47 -8.74 4.94
N GLU A 55 8.21 -9.98 5.37
CA GLU A 55 9.19 -11.07 5.39
C GLU A 55 9.49 -11.60 3.98
N GLY A 56 8.53 -11.49 3.07
CA GLY A 56 8.64 -12.00 1.70
C GLY A 56 8.45 -13.52 1.60
N GLY A 57 8.96 -14.10 0.52
CA GLY A 57 8.92 -15.54 0.27
C GLY A 57 7.55 -16.09 -0.18
N PRO A 58 7.35 -17.42 -0.11
CA PRO A 58 6.20 -18.08 -0.74
C PRO A 58 4.83 -17.60 -0.22
N ALA A 59 4.76 -17.20 1.06
CA ALA A 59 3.53 -16.67 1.64
C ALA A 59 3.17 -15.29 1.08
N ALA A 60 4.16 -14.42 0.88
CA ALA A 60 3.99 -13.13 0.23
C ALA A 60 3.58 -13.28 -1.23
N GLU A 61 4.28 -14.14 -1.98
CA GLU A 61 3.97 -14.43 -3.38
C GLU A 61 2.54 -14.94 -3.54
N ALA A 62 2.11 -15.88 -2.70
CA ALA A 62 0.75 -16.38 -2.73
C ALA A 62 -0.30 -15.30 -2.40
N LEU A 63 0.03 -14.30 -1.57
CA LEU A 63 -0.84 -13.16 -1.31
C LEU A 63 -0.94 -12.23 -2.54
N ILE A 64 0.20 -11.94 -3.17
CA ILE A 64 0.28 -11.09 -4.36
C ILE A 64 -0.49 -11.71 -5.51
N GLU A 65 -0.28 -13.01 -5.78
CA GLU A 65 -0.97 -13.71 -6.86
C GLU A 65 -2.49 -13.75 -6.65
N ARG A 66 -2.94 -14.01 -5.42
CA ARG A 66 -4.38 -13.94 -5.10
C ARG A 66 -4.95 -12.54 -5.28
N ALA A 67 -4.22 -11.51 -4.89
CA ALA A 67 -4.65 -10.13 -5.07
C ALA A 67 -4.72 -9.77 -6.56
N ALA A 68 -3.69 -10.12 -7.33
CA ALA A 68 -3.62 -9.89 -8.77
C ALA A 68 -4.78 -10.60 -9.49
N ALA A 69 -5.03 -11.88 -9.20
CA ALA A 69 -6.14 -12.63 -9.78
C ALA A 69 -7.50 -11.98 -9.47
N ARG A 70 -7.70 -11.52 -8.23
CA ARG A 70 -8.94 -10.84 -7.83
C ARG A 70 -9.12 -9.49 -8.52
N LEU A 71 -8.05 -8.71 -8.66
CA LEU A 71 -8.06 -7.42 -9.36
C LEU A 71 -8.29 -7.59 -10.85
N ARG A 72 -7.66 -8.59 -11.49
CA ARG A 72 -7.88 -8.92 -12.90
C ARG A 72 -9.33 -9.29 -13.17
N ALA A 73 -9.90 -10.19 -12.35
CA ALA A 73 -11.30 -10.55 -12.44
C ALA A 73 -12.26 -9.36 -12.24
N LEU A 74 -11.86 -8.32 -11.51
CA LEU A 74 -12.64 -7.09 -11.37
C LEU A 74 -12.50 -6.20 -12.61
N ALA A 75 -11.28 -6.02 -13.12
CA ALA A 75 -11.00 -5.25 -14.32
C ALA A 75 -11.71 -5.83 -15.55
N ASP A 76 -11.71 -7.16 -15.70
CA ASP A 76 -12.37 -7.87 -16.80
C ASP A 76 -13.89 -7.64 -16.81
N ARG A 77 -14.48 -7.33 -15.65
CA ARG A 77 -15.93 -7.09 -15.49
C ARG A 77 -16.30 -5.62 -15.65
N ALA A 78 -15.34 -4.70 -15.54
CA ALA A 78 -15.59 -3.27 -15.47
C ALA A 78 -14.97 -2.56 -16.67
N GLU A 79 -15.80 -2.16 -17.64
CA GLU A 79 -15.39 -1.20 -18.67
C GLU A 79 -15.22 0.20 -18.04
N PRO A 80 -14.19 0.99 -18.42
CA PRO A 80 -13.23 0.77 -19.51
C PRO A 80 -11.94 0.03 -19.10
N TRP A 81 -11.85 -0.43 -17.85
CA TRP A 81 -10.60 -0.90 -17.23
C TRP A 81 -10.03 -2.17 -17.87
N GLY A 82 -10.89 -3.05 -18.40
CA GLY A 82 -10.46 -4.26 -19.13
C GLY A 82 -9.76 -4.01 -20.47
N ARG A 83 -9.76 -2.77 -20.98
CA ARG A 83 -9.12 -2.39 -22.25
C ARG A 83 -7.81 -1.62 -22.09
N LEU A 84 -7.41 -1.33 -20.86
CA LEU A 84 -6.16 -0.64 -20.61
C LEU A 84 -4.99 -1.58 -20.95
N PRO A 85 -3.98 -1.12 -21.70
CA PRO A 85 -2.78 -1.92 -21.94
C PRO A 85 -2.12 -2.28 -20.61
N GLU A 86 -1.63 -3.51 -20.49
CA GLU A 86 -0.73 -3.88 -19.39
C GLU A 86 0.55 -3.05 -19.56
N GLU A 87 0.67 -1.96 -18.80
CA GLU A 87 1.94 -1.25 -18.65
C GLU A 87 2.89 -2.09 -17.79
N ASP A 88 4.19 -2.01 -18.09
CA ASP A 88 5.23 -2.58 -17.24
C ASP A 88 5.03 -2.09 -15.80
N ARG A 89 5.10 -3.02 -14.83
CA ARG A 89 4.82 -2.76 -13.42
C ARG A 89 5.76 -1.66 -12.88
N ALA A 90 5.34 -0.41 -13.00
CA ALA A 90 6.06 0.74 -12.46
C ALA A 90 6.05 0.75 -10.92
N PHE A 91 5.21 -0.09 -10.29
CA PHE A 91 5.01 -0.14 -8.85
C PHE A 91 5.22 -1.54 -8.28
N ASP A 92 5.91 -1.59 -7.15
CA ASP A 92 6.10 -2.80 -6.36
C ASP A 92 4.76 -3.23 -5.73
N PRO A 93 4.23 -4.43 -6.07
CA PRO A 93 2.97 -4.91 -5.52
C PRO A 93 3.00 -5.09 -3.99
N VAL A 94 4.17 -5.36 -3.40
CA VAL A 94 4.33 -5.46 -1.94
C VAL A 94 4.01 -4.13 -1.30
N VAL A 95 4.57 -3.04 -1.84
CA VAL A 95 4.35 -1.67 -1.34
C VAL A 95 2.87 -1.30 -1.41
N LEU A 96 2.22 -1.60 -2.55
CA LEU A 96 0.80 -1.31 -2.74
C LEU A 96 -0.09 -2.07 -1.76
N LEU A 97 0.12 -3.38 -1.64
CA LEU A 97 -0.68 -4.23 -0.75
C LEU A 97 -0.45 -3.90 0.72
N ARG A 98 0.79 -3.61 1.12
CA ARG A 98 1.12 -3.19 2.48
C ARG A 98 0.44 -1.88 2.83
N ARG A 99 0.53 -0.87 1.95
CA ARG A 99 -0.14 0.42 2.15
C ARG A 99 -1.66 0.29 2.21
N ALA A 100 -2.26 -0.55 1.36
CA ALA A 100 -3.69 -0.82 1.42
C ALA A 100 -4.08 -1.54 2.72
N GLY A 101 -3.33 -2.56 3.12
CA GLY A 101 -3.60 -3.33 4.33
C GLY A 101 -3.46 -2.51 5.61
N LEU A 102 -2.45 -1.64 5.71
CA LEU A 102 -2.27 -0.74 6.86
C LEU A 102 -3.45 0.25 6.99
N ARG A 103 -3.93 0.83 5.89
CA ARG A 103 -5.12 1.71 5.93
C ARG A 103 -6.37 0.99 6.44
N VAL A 104 -6.60 -0.24 5.97
CA VAL A 104 -7.73 -1.04 6.46
C VAL A 104 -7.57 -1.37 7.94
N LEU A 105 -6.34 -1.65 8.39
CA LEU A 105 -6.04 -1.92 9.78
C LEU A 105 -6.31 -0.70 10.67
N ASP A 106 -5.86 0.49 10.24
CA ASP A 106 -6.16 1.78 10.88
C ASP A 106 -7.67 2.00 11.03
N GLU A 107 -8.43 1.81 9.94
CA GLU A 107 -9.88 1.99 9.94
C GLU A 107 -10.61 1.04 10.90
N ILE A 108 -10.19 -0.23 10.98
CA ILE A 108 -10.80 -1.19 11.90
C ILE A 108 -10.50 -0.83 13.35
N LEU A 109 -9.25 -0.47 13.66
CA LEU A 109 -8.83 -0.13 15.01
C LEU A 109 -9.48 1.16 15.51
N ALA A 110 -9.63 2.17 14.65
CA ALA A 110 -10.33 3.41 14.98
C ALA A 110 -11.80 3.12 15.37
N ARG A 111 -12.50 2.29 14.61
CA ARG A 111 -13.89 1.90 14.92
C ARG A 111 -14.01 1.17 16.26
N GLN A 112 -13.09 0.27 16.58
CA GLN A 112 -13.10 -0.45 17.85
C GLN A 112 -12.89 0.47 19.05
N GLN A 113 -12.07 1.52 18.91
CA GLN A 113 -11.87 2.50 19.97
C GLN A 113 -13.14 3.32 20.23
N GLU A 114 -13.82 3.76 19.16
CA GLU A 114 -15.10 4.48 19.27
C GLU A 114 -16.22 3.64 19.90
N GLU A 115 -16.19 2.32 19.74
CA GLU A 115 -17.17 1.40 20.34
C GLU A 115 -16.89 1.15 21.84
N VAL A 116 -15.65 1.23 22.28
CA VAL A 116 -15.26 1.06 23.69
C VAL A 116 -15.53 2.32 24.53
N GLU A 117 -15.54 3.49 23.90
CA GLU A 117 -15.79 4.78 24.56
C GLU A 117 -17.29 5.15 24.70
N ARG A 118 -18.20 4.32 24.17
CA ARG A 118 -19.66 4.47 24.32
C ARG A 118 -20.24 3.57 25.41
#